data_AF-A0A6M9PIU6-F1
#
_entry.id   AF-A0A6M9PIU6-F1
#
_cell.length_a   1.000
_cell.length_b   1.000
_cell.length_c   1.000
_cell.angle_alpha   90.00
_cell.angle_beta   90.00
_cell.angle_gamma   90.00
#
_symmetry.space_group_name_H-M   'P 1'
#
loop_
_entity.id
_entity.type
_entity.pdbx_description
1 polymer ?
#
loop_
_entity_poly.entity_id
_entity_poly.type
_entity_poly.pdbx_seq_one_letter_code
_entity_poly.pdbx_strand_id
1 'polypeptide(L)' 'MIYYRKTLFGSGPKLTAVQFDLIETDFDNNFVTVEDKELGIQREIKWGDKKLKKSKIIGEYEILFIYEDGSEKVERILE' A
#
# COMPACT_ATOMS: atom_id res chain seq x y z
N MET A 1 -5.21 -23.90 35.66
CA MET A 1 -4.70 -23.45 34.35
C MET A 1 -5.86 -23.50 33.37
N ILE A 2 -6.41 -22.34 33.01
CA ILE A 2 -7.63 -22.24 32.22
C ILE A 2 -7.24 -22.23 30.75
N TYR A 3 -7.59 -23.27 30.01
CA TYR A 3 -7.42 -23.34 28.56
C TYR A 3 -8.56 -22.55 27.89
N TYR A 4 -8.25 -21.43 27.24
CA TYR A 4 -9.20 -20.79 26.34
C TYR A 4 -9.11 -21.44 24.95
N ARG A 5 -10.10 -22.27 24.62
CA ARG A 5 -10.46 -22.61 23.24
C ARG A 5 -11.25 -21.45 22.65
N LYS A 6 -10.78 -20.86 21.54
CA LYS A 6 -11.61 -20.03 20.67
C LYS A 6 -11.37 -20.41 19.22
N THR A 7 -12.23 -21.29 18.72
CA THR A 7 -12.52 -21.46 17.29
C THR A 7 -13.14 -20.17 16.75
N LEU A 8 -12.83 -19.77 15.50
CA LEU A 8 -13.76 -19.05 14.63
C LEU A 8 -13.31 -19.16 13.17
N PHE A 9 -14.19 -19.78 12.38
CA PHE A 9 -14.21 -19.80 10.91
C PHE A 9 -14.20 -18.37 10.34
N GLY A 10 -13.56 -18.22 9.18
CA GLY A 10 -13.58 -16.98 8.42
C GLY A 10 -13.02 -17.17 7.01
N SER A 11 -13.47 -18.20 6.29
CA SER A 11 -13.40 -18.21 4.82
C SER A 11 -14.42 -17.20 4.29
N GLY A 12 -14.17 -15.91 4.50
CA GLY A 12 -14.76 -14.89 3.64
C GLY A 12 -14.22 -15.10 2.22
N PRO A 13 -14.86 -14.57 1.16
CA PRO A 13 -14.14 -14.40 -0.08
C PRO A 13 -12.85 -13.68 0.31
N LYS A 14 -11.69 -14.34 0.13
CA LYS A 14 -10.45 -13.61 -0.06
C LYS A 14 -10.78 -12.74 -1.25
N LEU A 15 -11.16 -11.48 -0.99
CA LEU A 15 -11.04 -10.41 -1.97
C LEU A 15 -9.69 -10.71 -2.59
N THR A 16 -9.71 -11.09 -3.87
CA THR A 16 -8.53 -11.39 -4.67
C THR A 16 -7.55 -10.29 -4.34
N ALA A 17 -6.67 -10.59 -3.40
CA ALA A 17 -5.82 -9.62 -2.78
C ALA A 17 -4.76 -9.51 -3.84
N VAL A 18 -4.99 -8.61 -4.79
CA VAL A 18 -3.96 -8.12 -5.67
C VAL A 18 -2.78 -7.95 -4.74
N GLN A 19 -1.74 -8.78 -4.91
CA GLN A 19 -0.59 -8.77 -4.01
C GLN A 19 0.29 -7.58 -4.37
N PHE A 20 -0.35 -6.42 -4.36
CA PHE A 20 0.21 -5.12 -4.56
C PHE A 20 0.55 -4.62 -3.16
N ASP A 21 1.83 -4.68 -2.85
CA ASP A 21 2.39 -4.30 -1.56
C ASP A 21 3.30 -3.08 -1.73
N LEU A 22 3.31 -2.21 -0.73
CA LEU A 22 4.30 -1.16 -0.62
C LEU A 22 5.51 -1.74 0.10
N ILE A 23 6.63 -1.84 -0.62
CA ILE A 23 7.85 -2.49 -0.12
C ILE A 23 8.83 -1.48 0.47
N GLU A 24 8.85 -0.25 -0.05
CA GLU A 24 9.80 0.77 0.38
C GLU A 24 9.22 2.19 0.25
N THR A 25 9.69 3.09 1.11
CA THR A 25 9.40 4.53 1.03
C THR A 25 10.72 5.27 1.25
N ASP A 26 11.25 5.88 0.21
CA ASP A 26 12.47 6.67 0.25
C ASP A 26 12.11 8.16 0.33
N PHE A 27 12.25 8.72 1.54
CA PHE A 27 11.91 10.11 1.81
C PHE A 27 12.96 11.10 1.30
N ASP A 28 14.21 10.66 1.07
CA ASP A 28 15.30 11.50 0.59
C ASP A 28 15.16 11.78 -0.92
N ASN A 29 14.70 10.78 -1.68
CA ASN A 29 14.53 10.82 -3.13
C ASN A 29 13.06 10.98 -3.56
N ASN A 30 12.13 11.06 -2.60
CA ASN A 30 10.71 11.29 -2.79
C ASN A 30 9.97 10.23 -3.65
N PHE A 31 10.24 8.94 -3.42
CA PHE A 31 9.55 7.85 -4.11
C PHE A 31 9.13 6.72 -3.18
N VAL A 32 7.99 6.08 -3.48
CA VAL A 32 7.60 4.79 -2.90
C VAL A 32 7.86 3.70 -3.90
N THR A 33 8.37 2.58 -3.42
CA THR A 33 8.49 1.37 -4.23
C THR A 33 7.35 0.44 -3.89
N VAL A 34 6.69 -0.02 -4.93
CA VAL A 34 5.58 -0.97 -4.85
C VAL A 34 5.89 -2.20 -5.67
N GLU A 35 5.41 -3.33 -5.19
CA GLU A 35 5.61 -4.62 -5.81
C GLU A 35 4.25 -5.30 -6.00
N ASP A 36 4.03 -5.80 -7.21
CA ASP A 36 3.02 -6.80 -7.49
C ASP A 36 3.68 -8.18 -7.50
N LYS A 37 3.39 -9.02 -6.50
CA LYS A 37 3.98 -10.36 -6.38
C LYS A 37 3.41 -11.37 -7.36
N GLU A 38 2.21 -11.15 -7.87
CA GLU A 38 1.59 -12.09 -8.81
C GLU A 38 2.19 -11.92 -10.21
N LEU A 39 2.47 -10.69 -10.59
CA LEU A 39 3.06 -10.33 -11.88
C LEU A 39 4.60 -10.19 -11.81
N GLY A 40 5.18 -10.16 -10.61
CA GLY A 40 6.60 -9.89 -10.40
C GLY A 40 7.01 -8.49 -10.86
N ILE A 41 6.11 -7.51 -10.75
CA ILE A 41 6.32 -6.14 -11.22
C ILE A 41 6.71 -5.27 -10.04
N GLN A 42 7.86 -4.60 -10.14
CA GLN A 42 8.27 -3.58 -9.20
C GLN A 42 8.22 -2.20 -9.87
N ARG A 43 7.65 -1.20 -9.19
CA ARG A 43 7.56 0.17 -9.70
C ARG A 43 7.91 1.17 -8.61
N GLU A 44 8.61 2.21 -9.01
CA GLU A 44 8.90 3.38 -8.19
C GLU A 44 7.94 4.50 -8.57
N ILE A 45 7.18 5.00 -7.59
CA ILE A 45 6.18 6.05 -7.76
C ILE A 45 6.66 7.29 -7.01
N LYS A 46 6.98 8.34 -7.77
CA LYS A 46 7.41 9.63 -7.20
C LYS A 46 6.20 10.44 -6.77
N TRP A 47 6.15 10.84 -5.50
CA TRP A 47 5.08 11.70 -5.00
C TRP A 47 5.34 13.20 -5.24
N GLY A 48 6.58 13.58 -5.58
CA GLY A 48 6.99 14.94 -5.90
C GLY A 48 7.73 15.65 -4.76
N ASP A 49 7.85 16.98 -4.82
CA ASP A 49 8.71 17.77 -3.92
C ASP A 49 8.13 18.01 -2.52
N LYS A 50 6.94 17.50 -2.24
CA LYS A 50 6.28 17.67 -0.95
C LYS A 50 6.74 16.60 0.04
N LYS A 51 6.85 17.00 1.32
CA LYS A 51 7.13 16.06 2.41
C LYS A 51 5.97 15.11 2.63
N LEU A 52 6.21 13.85 2.35
CA LEU A 52 5.24 12.79 2.59
C LEU A 52 5.13 12.52 4.09
N LYS A 53 3.90 12.55 4.61
CA LYS A 53 3.59 12.14 5.98
C LYS A 53 3.26 10.66 6.04
N LYS A 54 2.48 10.16 5.07
CA LYS A 54 2.05 8.77 5.00
C LYS A 54 1.65 8.39 3.58
N SER A 55 2.01 7.18 3.17
CA SER A 55 1.47 6.51 1.98
C SER A 55 0.55 5.36 2.39
N LYS A 56 -0.48 5.09 1.59
CA LYS A 56 -1.37 3.94 1.79
C LYS A 56 -1.95 3.47 0.46
N ILE A 57 -2.03 2.16 0.28
CA ILE A 57 -2.76 1.54 -0.82
C ILE A 57 -4.26 1.61 -0.53
N ILE A 58 -5.02 2.22 -1.41
CA ILE A 58 -6.47 2.44 -1.24
C ILE A 58 -7.31 1.64 -2.25
N GLY A 59 -6.70 1.09 -3.28
CA GLY A 59 -7.34 0.32 -4.34
C GLY A 59 -6.32 -0.50 -5.13
N GLU A 60 -6.80 -1.22 -6.14
CA GLU A 60 -5.95 -1.98 -7.07
C GLU A 60 -5.05 -1.00 -7.84
N TYR A 61 -3.74 -1.05 -7.57
CA TYR A 61 -2.75 -0.12 -8.13
C TYR A 61 -3.01 1.36 -7.84
N GLU A 62 -3.74 1.67 -6.77
CA GLU A 62 -4.01 3.04 -6.33
C GLU A 62 -3.31 3.35 -5.00
N ILE A 63 -2.46 4.37 -4.99
CA ILE A 63 -1.75 4.83 -3.80
C ILE A 63 -2.26 6.22 -3.43
N LEU A 64 -2.60 6.38 -2.16
CA LEU A 64 -2.85 7.67 -1.52
C LEU A 64 -1.58 8.14 -0.82
N PHE A 65 -1.12 9.32 -1.21
CA PHE A 65 -0.09 10.10 -0.55
C PHE A 65 -0.72 11.18 0.29
N ILE A 66 -0.42 11.19 1.58
CA ILE A 66 -0.83 12.21 2.54
C ILE A 66 0.43 12.99 2.92
N TYR A 67 0.41 14.31 2.71
CA TYR A 67 1.56 15.17 2.98
C TYR A 67 1.48 15.82 4.37
N GLU A 68 2.61 16.34 4.84
CA GLU A 68 2.66 17.04 6.14
C GLU A 68 1.79 18.31 6.17
N ASP A 69 1.58 18.96 5.02
CA ASP A 69 0.74 20.15 4.89
C ASP A 69 -0.78 19.85 4.95
N GLY A 70 -1.15 18.57 5.01
CA GLY A 70 -2.54 18.12 5.01
C GLY A 70 -3.13 17.93 3.62
N SER A 71 -2.39 18.26 2.56
CA SER A 71 -2.76 17.87 1.19
C SER A 71 -2.74 16.36 1.01
N GLU A 72 -3.56 15.89 0.07
CA GLU A 72 -3.63 14.48 -0.33
C GLU A 72 -3.48 14.38 -1.85
N LYS A 73 -2.82 13.32 -2.33
CA LYS A 73 -2.68 13.00 -3.76
C LYS A 73 -2.93 11.52 -3.96
N VAL A 74 -3.80 11.17 -4.90
CA VAL A 74 -3.99 9.79 -5.34
C VAL A 74 -3.25 9.58 -6.65
N GLU A 75 -2.47 8.53 -6.73
CA GLU A 75 -1.74 8.14 -7.93
C GLU A 75 -2.15 6.73 -8.34
N ARG A 76 -2.48 6.56 -9.63
CA ARG A 76 -2.76 5.27 -10.25
C ARG A 76 -1.54 4.81 -11.01
N ILE A 77 -1.22 3.53 -10.87
CA ILE A 77 0.02 2.96 -11.42
C ILE A 77 -0.23 2.20 -12.72
N LEU A 78 -1.45 1.72 -12.91
CA LEU A 78 -1.91 1.05 -14.12
C LEU A 78 -3.13 1.82 -14.67
N GLU A 79 -3.05 2.22 -15.95
CA GLU A 79 -4.16 2.70 -16.78
C GLU A 79 -4.55 1.62 -17.79
#